data_AF-A0A507ZXB3-F1
#
_entry.id   AF-A0A507ZXB3-F1
#
_cell.length_a   1.000
_cell.length_b   1.000
_cell.length_c   1.000
_cell.angle_alpha   90.00
_cell.angle_beta   90.00
_cell.angle_gamma   90.00
#
_symmetry.space_group_name_H-M   'P 1'
#
loop_
_entity.id
_entity.type
_entity.pdbx_description
1 polymer ?
#
loop_
_entity_poly.entity_id
_entity_poly.type
_entity_poly.pdbx_seq_one_letter_code
_entity_poly.pdbx_strand_id
1 'polypeptide(L)'
;MQPVPPKATPPVDKGLSDTEREALKAQVRAREAARRARLKAEAERPDDDGPEPDVVEALQQLGATSKAGAKAALDATKAFRSLVSADFSLARSALGRTLAFTGVAIAFGGSAWLLLMAALIAVLSGPFGMTITGAVLVTAIMSCLVTWFAGWQAMRYFEHTRMQATRRQLARLGIGELADFMPEMDSARSARSSARDEPPAGPDGKPPRDERGVEVTPP
;
A
#
# COMPACT_ATOMS: atom_id res chain seq x y z
N MET A 1 9.58 13.98 -68.92
CA MET A 1 8.65 12.85 -68.72
C MET A 1 8.49 12.67 -67.20
N GLN A 2 7.47 13.31 -66.60
CA GLN A 2 7.23 13.25 -65.15
C GLN A 2 6.17 12.18 -64.84
N PRO A 3 6.33 11.40 -63.75
CA PRO A 3 5.36 10.38 -63.37
C PRO A 3 4.11 11.01 -62.76
N VAL A 4 2.94 10.58 -63.22
CA VAL A 4 1.63 10.97 -62.69
C VAL A 4 1.42 10.26 -61.34
N PRO A 5 1.07 10.96 -60.25
CA PRO A 5 0.84 10.34 -58.94
C PRO A 5 -0.48 9.55 -58.90
N PRO A 6 -0.55 8.46 -58.10
CA PRO A 6 -1.75 7.64 -57.99
C PRO A 6 -2.91 8.40 -57.32
N LYS A 7 -4.11 8.28 -57.90
CA LYS A 7 -5.36 8.82 -57.35
C LYS A 7 -5.63 8.23 -55.97
N ALA A 8 -5.69 9.09 -54.95
CA ALA A 8 -6.13 8.72 -53.61
C ALA A 8 -7.60 8.27 -53.66
N THR A 9 -7.86 7.04 -53.22
CA THR A 9 -9.22 6.55 -52.93
C THR A 9 -9.81 7.34 -51.77
N PRO A 10 -11.09 7.76 -51.85
CA PRO A 10 -11.73 8.48 -50.74
C PRO A 10 -11.84 7.57 -49.51
N PRO A 11 -11.76 8.14 -48.29
CA PRO A 11 -11.93 7.37 -47.07
C PRO A 11 -13.34 6.76 -47.05
N VAL A 12 -13.40 5.45 -46.84
CA VAL A 12 -14.64 4.72 -46.61
C VAL A 12 -15.33 5.33 -45.41
N ASP A 13 -16.48 5.97 -45.62
CA ASP A 13 -17.39 6.44 -44.59
C ASP A 13 -17.93 5.23 -43.83
N LYS A 14 -17.16 4.79 -42.83
CA LYS A 14 -17.62 3.82 -41.84
C LYS A 14 -18.62 4.58 -40.97
N GLY A 15 -19.88 4.56 -41.39
CA GLY A 15 -20.98 5.12 -40.61
C GLY A 15 -20.87 4.66 -39.17
N LEU A 16 -20.85 5.63 -38.24
CA LEU A 16 -20.73 5.38 -36.80
C LEU A 16 -21.68 4.25 -36.41
N SER A 17 -21.12 3.20 -35.81
CA SER A 17 -21.90 2.07 -35.30
C SER A 17 -22.92 2.55 -34.27
N ASP A 18 -24.05 1.85 -34.14
CA ASP A 18 -25.14 2.29 -33.26
C ASP A 18 -24.69 2.45 -31.80
N THR A 19 -23.71 1.65 -31.37
CA THR A 19 -23.05 1.74 -30.06
C THR A 19 -22.24 3.03 -29.90
N GLU A 20 -21.51 3.48 -30.92
CA GLU A 20 -20.79 4.75 -30.91
C GLU A 20 -21.73 5.95 -30.90
N ARG A 21 -22.87 5.86 -31.60
CA ARG A 21 -23.92 6.90 -31.59
C ARG A 21 -24.57 7.00 -30.22
N GLU A 22 -24.79 5.88 -29.55
CA GLU A 22 -25.37 5.84 -28.21
C GLU A 22 -24.39 6.37 -27.15
N ALA A 23 -23.11 6.02 -27.25
CA ALA A 23 -22.05 6.55 -26.39
C ALA A 23 -21.87 8.07 -26.58
N LEU A 24 -21.96 8.57 -27.81
CA LEU A 24 -21.89 10.00 -28.09
C LEU A 24 -23.09 10.75 -27.49
N LYS A 25 -24.30 10.21 -27.64
CA LYS A 25 -25.52 10.78 -27.04
C LYS A 25 -25.47 10.76 -25.52
N ALA A 26 -24.87 9.74 -24.90
CA ALA A 26 -24.66 9.68 -23.46
C ALA A 26 -23.65 10.73 -22.99
N GLN A 27 -22.54 10.91 -23.72
CA GLN A 27 -21.54 11.94 -23.40
C GLN A 27 -22.09 13.37 -23.53
N VAL A 28 -22.89 13.66 -24.56
CA VAL A 28 -23.50 14.99 -24.74
C VAL A 28 -24.48 15.28 -23.61
N ARG A 29 -25.35 14.32 -23.24
CA ARG A 29 -26.27 14.46 -22.10
C ARG A 29 -25.54 14.68 -20.77
N ALA A 30 -24.42 13.98 -20.55
CA ALA A 30 -23.59 14.18 -19.35
C ALA A 30 -22.95 15.57 -19.31
N ARG A 31 -22.46 16.08 -20.45
CA ARG A 31 -21.90 17.45 -20.54
C ARG A 31 -22.96 18.53 -20.33
N GLU A 32 -24.16 18.36 -20.88
CA GLU A 32 -25.25 19.31 -20.67
C GLU A 32 -25.74 19.33 -19.22
N ALA A 33 -25.82 18.16 -18.57
CA ALA A 33 -26.13 18.06 -17.15
C ALA A 33 -25.08 18.75 -16.28
N ALA A 34 -23.79 18.55 -16.58
CA ALA A 34 -22.70 19.23 -15.89
C ALA A 34 -22.70 20.75 -16.11
N ARG A 35 -23.04 21.21 -17.33
CA ARG A 35 -23.16 22.64 -17.63
C ARG A 35 -24.33 23.28 -16.91
N ARG A 36 -25.48 22.62 -16.84
CA ARG A 36 -26.65 23.08 -16.08
C ARG A 36 -26.36 23.14 -14.59
N ALA A 37 -25.65 22.15 -14.05
CA ALA A 37 -25.22 22.16 -12.65
C ALA A 37 -24.26 23.32 -12.34
N ARG A 38 -23.31 23.60 -13.25
CA ARG A 38 -22.40 24.76 -13.11
C ARG A 38 -23.12 26.10 -13.19
N LEU A 39 -24.05 26.26 -14.13
CA LEU A 39 -24.82 27.50 -14.26
C LEU A 39 -25.73 27.73 -13.04
N LYS A 40 -26.30 26.67 -12.49
CA LYS A 40 -27.08 26.75 -11.25
C LYS A 40 -26.20 27.11 -10.05
N ALA A 41 -25.00 26.54 -9.96
CA ALA A 41 -24.04 26.87 -8.91
C ALA A 41 -23.49 28.30 -9.02
N GLU A 42 -23.33 28.83 -10.23
CA GLU A 42 -22.90 30.22 -10.47
C GLU A 42 -24.02 31.21 -10.15
N ALA A 43 -25.28 30.88 -10.48
CA ALA A 43 -26.44 31.70 -10.17
C ALA A 43 -26.81 31.71 -8.67
N GLU A 44 -26.27 30.76 -7.89
CA GLU A 44 -26.44 30.67 -6.44
C GLU A 44 -25.24 31.27 -5.68
N ARG A 45 -24.28 31.88 -6.40
CA ARG A 45 -23.26 32.72 -5.76
C ARG A 45 -23.92 34.05 -5.36
N PRO A 46 -23.90 34.44 -4.09
CA PRO A 46 -24.43 35.73 -3.67
C PRO A 46 -23.58 36.86 -4.28
N ASP A 47 -24.24 37.88 -4.84
CA ASP A 47 -23.62 39.12 -5.29
C ASP A 47 -22.98 39.84 -4.10
N ASP A 48 -21.67 40.05 -4.15
CA ASP A 48 -20.84 40.67 -3.11
C ASP A 48 -20.64 42.17 -3.41
N ASP A 49 -21.67 42.97 -3.12
CA ASP A 49 -21.58 44.45 -3.07
C ASP A 49 -22.14 44.92 -1.70
N GLY A 50 -21.32 44.78 -0.66
CA GLY A 50 -21.61 45.23 0.71
C GLY A 50 -20.32 45.62 1.46
N PRO A 51 -20.39 46.52 2.46
CA PRO A 51 -19.21 47.16 3.06
C PRO A 51 -18.31 46.16 3.78
N GLU A 52 -17.00 46.46 3.81
CA GLU A 52 -15.92 45.59 4.31
C GLU A 52 -16.34 44.75 5.54
N PRO A 53 -16.07 43.42 5.52
CA PRO A 53 -16.59 42.50 6.51
C PRO A 53 -16.19 42.92 7.92
N ASP A 54 -17.20 43.19 8.77
CA ASP A 54 -17.02 43.35 10.20
C ASP A 54 -16.30 42.11 10.74
N VAL A 55 -15.27 42.29 11.55
CA VAL A 55 -14.44 41.20 12.09
C VAL A 55 -15.27 40.15 12.83
N VAL A 56 -16.43 40.54 13.37
CA VAL A 56 -17.42 39.65 13.97
C VAL A 56 -18.08 38.76 12.93
N GLU A 57 -18.40 39.28 11.75
CA GLU A 57 -18.97 38.53 10.62
C GLU A 57 -17.93 37.60 9.98
N ALA A 58 -16.66 38.04 9.87
CA ALA A 58 -15.56 37.20 9.44
C ALA A 58 -15.32 36.02 10.41
N LEU A 59 -15.43 36.23 11.72
CA LEU A 59 -15.34 35.17 12.73
C LEU A 59 -16.55 34.22 12.68
N GLN A 60 -17.75 34.73 12.44
CA GLN A 60 -18.94 33.90 12.25
C GLN A 60 -18.85 33.07 10.96
N GLN A 61 -18.39 33.66 9.86
CA GLN A 61 -18.13 32.96 8.61
C GLN A 61 -17.02 31.91 8.74
N LEU A 62 -15.94 32.20 9.47
CA LEU A 62 -14.88 31.23 9.77
C LEU A 62 -15.40 30.09 10.66
N GLY A 63 -16.25 30.39 11.64
CA GLY A 63 -16.95 29.40 12.46
C GLY A 63 -17.91 28.51 11.65
N ALA A 64 -18.63 29.08 10.71
CA ALA A 64 -19.49 28.33 9.79
C ALA A 64 -18.66 27.45 8.83
N THR A 65 -17.57 27.98 8.29
CA THR A 65 -16.67 27.28 7.36
C THR A 65 -15.91 26.15 8.05
N SER A 66 -15.47 26.35 9.29
CA SER A 66 -14.84 25.30 10.10
C SER A 66 -15.82 24.20 10.48
N LYS A 67 -17.07 24.53 10.84
CA LYS A 67 -18.13 23.52 11.05
C LYS A 67 -18.46 22.76 9.77
N ALA A 68 -18.48 23.44 8.62
CA ALA A 68 -18.68 22.81 7.33
C ALA A 68 -17.49 21.89 6.95
N GLY A 69 -16.26 22.31 7.21
CA GLY A 69 -15.04 21.52 7.01
C GLY A 69 -14.98 20.30 7.93
N ALA A 70 -15.36 20.45 9.21
CA ALA A 70 -15.46 19.34 10.16
C ALA A 70 -16.49 18.32 9.71
N LYS A 71 -17.66 18.78 9.23
CA LYS A 71 -18.68 17.89 8.64
C LYS A 71 -18.16 17.17 7.40
N ALA A 72 -17.48 17.88 6.49
CA ALA A 72 -16.88 17.29 5.30
C ALA A 72 -15.79 16.26 5.64
N ALA A 73 -14.99 16.49 6.69
CA ALA A 73 -13.99 15.55 7.18
C ALA A 73 -14.64 14.28 7.76
N LEU A 74 -15.76 14.41 8.48
CA LEU A 74 -16.54 13.27 8.96
C LEU A 74 -17.12 12.46 7.80
N ASP A 75 -17.65 13.14 6.78
CA ASP A 75 -18.19 12.50 5.58
C ASP A 75 -17.09 11.77 4.78
N ALA A 76 -15.90 12.38 4.64
CA ALA A 76 -14.73 11.76 4.01
C ALA A 76 -14.24 10.52 4.79
N THR A 77 -14.22 10.58 6.11
CA THR A 77 -13.87 9.45 6.98
C THR A 77 -14.88 8.30 6.83
N LYS A 78 -16.17 8.63 6.75
CA LYS A 78 -17.24 7.64 6.53
C LYS A 78 -17.11 6.97 5.16
N ALA A 79 -16.78 7.74 4.12
CA ALA A 79 -16.53 7.22 2.78
C ALA A 79 -15.29 6.31 2.74
N PHE A 80 -14.19 6.73 3.38
CA PHE A 80 -12.98 5.93 3.50
C PHE A 80 -13.24 4.60 4.22
N ARG A 81 -14.01 4.63 5.32
CA ARG A 81 -14.42 3.41 6.04
C ARG A 81 -15.25 2.49 5.16
N SER A 82 -16.15 3.04 4.35
CA SER A 82 -16.95 2.27 3.40
C SER A 82 -16.06 1.58 2.36
N LEU A 83 -15.08 2.30 1.79
CA LEU A 83 -14.14 1.76 0.82
C LEU A 83 -13.30 0.62 1.43
N VAL A 84 -12.69 0.86 2.60
CA VAL A 84 -11.91 -0.17 3.33
C VAL A 84 -12.76 -1.41 3.62
N SER A 85 -14.02 -1.23 4.02
CA SER A 85 -14.93 -2.36 4.25
C SER A 85 -15.25 -3.14 2.97
N ALA A 86 -15.36 -2.44 1.84
CA ALA A 86 -15.57 -3.06 0.54
C ALA A 86 -14.32 -3.81 0.07
N ASP A 87 -13.13 -3.24 0.24
CA ASP A 87 -11.85 -3.89 -0.04
C ASP A 87 -11.68 -5.17 0.80
N PHE A 88 -12.05 -5.13 2.08
CA PHE A 88 -11.99 -6.29 2.96
C PHE A 88 -12.99 -7.38 2.54
N SER A 89 -14.17 -7.00 2.04
CA SER A 89 -15.18 -7.94 1.54
C SER A 89 -14.71 -8.64 0.26
N LEU A 90 -14.15 -7.87 -0.68
CA LEU A 90 -13.52 -8.40 -1.91
C LEU A 90 -12.35 -9.33 -1.57
N ALA A 91 -11.47 -8.90 -0.65
CA ALA A 91 -10.33 -9.70 -0.20
C ALA A 91 -10.77 -11.00 0.46
N ARG A 92 -11.80 -10.98 1.34
CA ARG A 92 -12.26 -12.17 2.07
C ARG A 92 -12.77 -13.28 1.15
N SER A 93 -13.47 -12.90 0.07
CA SER A 93 -14.00 -13.87 -0.91
C SER A 93 -12.87 -14.62 -1.62
N ALA A 94 -11.82 -13.91 -2.05
CA ALA A 94 -10.67 -14.52 -2.71
C ALA A 94 -9.74 -15.24 -1.71
N LEU A 95 -9.52 -14.65 -0.54
CA LEU A 95 -8.57 -15.12 0.48
C LEU A 95 -8.98 -16.49 1.04
N GLY A 96 -10.27 -16.74 1.27
CA GLY A 96 -10.73 -18.04 1.74
C GLY A 96 -10.40 -19.16 0.75
N ARG A 97 -10.60 -18.91 -0.55
CA ARG A 97 -10.34 -19.89 -1.60
C ARG A 97 -8.84 -20.06 -1.85
N THR A 98 -8.06 -18.98 -1.84
CA THR A 98 -6.60 -19.08 -1.96
C THR A 98 -5.98 -19.80 -0.78
N LEU A 99 -6.40 -19.52 0.47
CA LEU A 99 -5.93 -20.27 1.64
C LEU A 99 -6.27 -21.75 1.56
N ALA A 100 -7.49 -22.10 1.12
CA ALA A 100 -7.89 -23.50 0.93
C ALA A 100 -6.96 -24.19 -0.08
N PHE A 101 -6.72 -23.58 -1.25
CA PHE A 101 -5.81 -24.14 -2.24
C PHE A 101 -4.35 -24.14 -1.78
N THR A 102 -3.90 -23.14 -1.02
CA THR A 102 -2.56 -23.12 -0.42
C THR A 102 -2.40 -24.29 0.56
N GLY A 103 -3.40 -24.59 1.38
CA GLY A 103 -3.39 -25.76 2.26
C GLY A 103 -3.27 -27.08 1.49
N VAL A 104 -4.06 -27.23 0.43
CA VAL A 104 -3.96 -28.39 -0.49
C VAL A 104 -2.58 -28.47 -1.13
N ALA A 105 -2.03 -27.35 -1.61
CA ALA A 105 -0.71 -27.30 -2.22
C ALA A 105 0.41 -27.66 -1.22
N ILE A 106 0.30 -27.24 0.04
CA ILE A 106 1.26 -27.63 1.10
C ILE A 106 1.16 -29.13 1.39
N ALA A 107 -0.06 -29.67 1.54
CA ALA A 107 -0.26 -31.09 1.82
C ALA A 107 0.30 -31.96 0.69
N PHE A 108 -0.12 -31.71 -0.56
CA PHE A 108 0.37 -32.46 -1.71
C PHE A 108 1.85 -32.19 -2.02
N GLY A 109 2.34 -30.96 -1.81
CA GLY A 109 3.75 -30.62 -1.97
C GLY A 109 4.64 -31.37 -0.98
N GLY A 110 4.22 -31.44 0.29
CA GLY A 110 4.90 -32.24 1.32
C GLY A 110 4.88 -33.73 0.99
N SER A 111 3.72 -34.27 0.60
CA SER A 111 3.61 -35.69 0.20
C SER A 111 4.48 -36.02 -1.02
N ALA A 112 4.46 -35.16 -2.04
CA ALA A 112 5.29 -35.33 -3.24
C ALA A 112 6.78 -35.28 -2.91
N TRP A 113 7.20 -34.41 -1.99
CA TRP A 113 8.59 -34.35 -1.53
C TRP A 113 9.03 -35.65 -0.85
N LEU A 114 8.20 -36.23 0.02
CA LEU A 114 8.51 -37.51 0.66
C LEU A 114 8.62 -38.65 -0.35
N LEU A 115 7.70 -38.72 -1.33
CA LEU A 115 7.76 -39.70 -2.42
C LEU A 115 9.01 -39.51 -3.28
N LEU A 116 9.39 -38.26 -3.56
CA LEU A 116 10.62 -37.92 -4.29
C LEU A 116 11.86 -38.40 -3.52
N MET A 117 11.94 -38.19 -2.20
CA MET A 117 13.07 -38.67 -1.40
C MET A 117 13.11 -40.20 -1.34
N ALA A 118 11.96 -40.86 -1.19
CA ALA A 118 11.89 -42.33 -1.24
C ALA A 118 12.37 -42.88 -2.59
N ALA A 119 11.94 -42.26 -3.69
CA ALA A 119 12.41 -42.61 -5.04
C ALA A 119 13.91 -42.35 -5.20
N LEU A 120 14.43 -41.24 -4.67
CA LEU A 120 15.86 -40.93 -4.70
C LEU A 120 16.68 -41.96 -3.93
N ILE A 121 16.24 -42.37 -2.74
CA ILE A 121 16.88 -43.45 -1.96
C ILE A 121 16.86 -44.74 -2.77
N ALA A 122 15.73 -45.12 -3.36
CA ALA A 122 15.62 -46.34 -4.17
C ALA A 122 16.58 -46.33 -5.37
N VAL A 123 16.75 -45.18 -6.03
CA VAL A 123 17.71 -45.01 -7.12
C VAL A 123 19.15 -45.11 -6.62
N LEU A 124 19.51 -44.45 -5.52
CA LEU A 124 20.87 -44.53 -4.96
C LEU A 124 21.20 -45.95 -4.48
N SER A 125 20.24 -46.65 -3.89
CA SER A 125 20.46 -48.01 -3.36
C SER A 125 20.40 -49.10 -4.42
N GLY A 126 19.64 -48.91 -5.51
CA GLY A 126 19.53 -49.89 -6.60
C GLY A 126 20.69 -49.80 -7.60
N PRO A 127 20.54 -49.02 -8.68
CA PRO A 127 21.53 -48.98 -9.77
C PRO A 127 22.92 -48.46 -9.37
N PHE A 128 23.03 -47.61 -8.35
CA PHE A 128 24.32 -47.09 -7.88
C PHE A 128 25.00 -47.98 -6.83
N GLY A 129 24.33 -49.05 -6.38
CA GLY A 129 24.87 -50.00 -5.40
C GLY A 129 25.23 -49.39 -4.05
N MET A 130 24.71 -48.20 -3.73
CA MET A 130 25.00 -47.52 -2.46
C MET A 130 24.28 -48.23 -1.32
N THR A 131 24.92 -48.33 -0.15
CA THR A 131 24.24 -48.87 1.04
C THR A 131 23.02 -48.00 1.37
N ILE A 132 21.95 -48.61 1.90
CA ILE A 132 20.75 -47.88 2.34
C ILE A 132 21.12 -46.74 3.30
N THR A 133 22.06 -46.98 4.22
CA THR A 133 22.56 -45.95 5.14
C THR A 133 23.19 -44.78 4.39
N GLY A 134 24.02 -45.05 3.37
CA GLY A 134 24.63 -44.00 2.54
C GLY A 134 23.57 -43.20 1.77
N ALA A 135 22.60 -43.87 1.16
CA ALA A 135 21.50 -43.22 0.44
C ALA A 135 20.66 -42.31 1.36
N VAL A 136 20.28 -42.81 2.54
CA VAL A 136 19.55 -42.03 3.55
C VAL A 136 20.38 -40.83 4.02
N LEU A 137 21.68 -41.00 4.27
CA LEU A 137 22.55 -39.90 4.69
C LEU A 137 22.64 -38.79 3.64
N VAL A 138 22.79 -39.16 2.36
CA VAL A 138 22.83 -38.20 1.24
C VAL A 138 21.52 -37.42 1.14
N THR A 139 20.37 -38.10 1.20
CA THR A 139 19.06 -37.44 1.17
C THR A 139 18.80 -36.55 2.39
N ALA A 140 19.29 -36.93 3.56
CA ALA A 140 19.21 -36.12 4.78
C ALA A 140 20.04 -34.84 4.66
N ILE A 141 21.29 -34.93 4.19
CA ILE A 141 22.14 -33.75 3.95
C ILE A 141 21.48 -32.81 2.95
N MET A 142 20.96 -33.34 1.84
CA MET A 142 20.26 -32.53 0.83
C MET A 142 19.03 -31.81 1.43
N SER A 143 18.25 -32.49 2.26
CA SER A 143 17.08 -31.90 2.94
C SER A 143 17.49 -30.80 3.92
N CYS A 144 18.59 -30.99 4.66
CA CYS A 144 19.15 -29.95 5.53
C CYS A 144 19.57 -28.71 4.73
N LEU A 145 20.20 -28.89 3.56
CA LEU A 145 20.61 -27.77 2.70
C LEU A 145 19.41 -26.99 2.17
N VAL A 146 18.37 -27.68 1.69
CA VAL A 146 17.13 -27.04 1.22
C VAL A 146 16.43 -26.30 2.37
N THR A 147 16.37 -26.90 3.55
CA THR A 147 15.76 -26.29 4.75
C THR A 147 16.54 -25.05 5.19
N TRP A 148 17.87 -25.15 5.22
CA TRP A 148 18.76 -24.01 5.52
C TRP A 148 18.55 -22.87 4.52
N PHE A 149 18.54 -23.17 3.22
CA PHE A 149 18.34 -22.18 2.16
C PHE A 149 16.95 -21.52 2.26
N ALA A 150 15.90 -22.30 2.49
CA ALA A 150 14.55 -21.77 2.68
C ALA A 150 14.47 -20.86 3.91
N GLY A 151 15.08 -21.27 5.03
CA GLY A 151 15.16 -20.45 6.25
C GLY A 151 15.92 -19.15 6.02
N TRP A 152 17.07 -19.20 5.34
CA TRP A 152 17.85 -18.03 4.97
C TRP A 152 17.05 -17.07 4.06
N GLN A 153 16.38 -17.62 3.05
CA GLN A 153 15.55 -16.83 2.14
C GLN A 153 14.36 -16.18 2.88
N ALA A 154 13.74 -16.90 3.82
CA ALA A 154 12.66 -16.35 4.65
C ALA A 154 13.18 -15.18 5.50
N MET A 155 14.33 -15.32 6.16
CA MET A 155 14.94 -14.25 6.96
C MET A 155 15.25 -13.01 6.10
N ARG A 156 15.81 -13.21 4.90
CA ARG A 156 16.05 -12.11 3.94
C ARG A 156 14.75 -11.43 3.49
N TYR A 157 13.68 -12.18 3.29
CA TYR A 157 12.37 -11.61 2.95
C TYR A 157 11.79 -10.79 4.12
N PHE A 158 12.03 -11.23 5.36
CA PHE A 158 11.66 -10.48 6.57
C PHE A 158 12.43 -9.17 6.70
N GLU A 159 13.68 -9.09 6.23
CA GLU A 159 14.43 -7.83 6.21
C GLU A 159 13.75 -6.77 5.34
N HIS A 160 13.17 -7.15 4.21
CA HIS A 160 12.44 -6.25 3.32
C HIS A 160 11.03 -5.86 3.83
N THR A 161 10.48 -6.63 4.76
CA THR A 161 9.17 -6.35 5.39
C THR A 161 9.28 -5.78 6.79
N ARG A 162 10.51 -5.55 7.30
CA ARG A 162 10.70 -4.68 8.48
C ARG A 162 10.25 -3.29 8.08
N MET A 163 9.00 -2.98 8.43
CA MET A 163 8.38 -1.68 8.26
C MET A 163 9.06 -0.64 9.16
N GLN A 164 10.33 -0.33 8.93
CA GLN A 164 11.08 0.67 9.70
C GLN A 164 10.41 2.04 9.56
N ALA A 165 9.84 2.32 8.37
CA ALA A 165 9.04 3.51 8.12
C ALA A 165 7.72 3.52 8.91
N THR A 166 6.95 2.43 8.88
CA THR A 166 5.69 2.35 9.63
C THR A 166 5.94 2.31 11.14
N ARG A 167 7.04 1.71 11.60
CA ARG A 167 7.46 1.71 13.01
C ARG A 167 7.82 3.12 13.48
N ARG A 168 8.53 3.90 12.66
CA ARG A 168 8.78 5.34 12.90
C ARG A 168 7.49 6.17 12.83
N GLN A 169 6.56 5.85 11.95
CA GLN A 169 5.28 6.57 11.82
C GLN A 169 4.31 6.25 12.97
N LEU A 170 4.26 5.00 13.44
CA LEU A 170 3.53 4.61 14.64
C LEU A 170 4.13 5.29 15.89
N ALA A 171 5.45 5.35 15.98
CA ALA A 171 6.13 6.08 17.05
C ALA A 171 5.79 7.57 17.07
N ARG A 172 5.73 8.22 15.89
CA ARG A 172 5.27 9.61 15.75
C ARG A 172 3.80 9.82 16.11
N LEU A 173 2.99 8.76 16.10
CA LEU A 173 1.59 8.76 16.51
C LEU A 173 1.40 8.35 17.98
N GLY A 174 2.49 8.19 18.74
CA GLY A 174 2.42 7.81 20.16
C GLY A 174 2.12 6.33 20.40
N ILE A 175 2.16 5.48 19.36
CA ILE A 175 1.85 4.05 19.47
C ILE A 175 3.15 3.25 19.28
N GLY A 176 3.69 2.70 20.38
CA GLY A 176 4.82 1.78 20.38
C GLY A 176 6.06 2.33 21.09
N GLU A 177 7.05 1.47 21.32
CA GLU A 177 8.24 1.74 22.16
C GLU A 177 9.11 2.94 21.79
N LEU A 178 8.99 3.47 20.56
CA LEU A 178 9.72 4.67 20.14
C LEU A 178 8.93 5.97 20.41
N ALA A 179 7.71 5.87 20.94
CA ALA A 179 6.87 7.01 21.30
C ALA A 179 7.52 7.87 22.41
N ASP A 180 8.14 7.22 23.40
CA ASP A 180 8.78 7.90 24.54
C ASP A 180 10.04 8.70 24.13
N PHE A 181 10.58 8.45 22.93
CA PHE A 181 11.77 9.12 22.39
C PHE A 181 11.46 10.11 21.26
N MET A 182 10.19 10.27 20.88
CA MET A 182 9.76 11.26 19.88
C MET A 182 9.09 12.45 20.58
N PRO A 183 9.39 13.70 20.17
CA PRO A 183 8.73 14.86 20.75
C PRO A 183 7.22 14.82 20.47
N GLU A 184 6.41 15.16 21.47
CA GLU A 184 4.96 15.20 21.41
C GLU A 184 4.46 16.02 20.20
N MET A 185 3.42 15.51 19.53
CA MET A 185 2.80 16.13 18.35
C MET A 185 2.28 17.56 18.57
N ASP A 186 2.03 17.96 19.82
CA ASP A 186 1.53 19.29 20.18
C ASP A 186 2.64 20.33 20.47
N SER A 187 3.92 19.92 20.41
CA SER A 187 5.01 20.87 20.51
C SER A 187 5.20 21.59 19.16
N ALA A 188 4.92 22.89 19.12
CA ALA A 188 5.18 23.77 17.97
C ALA A 188 6.69 23.97 17.68
N ARG A 189 7.53 22.94 17.83
CA ARG A 189 8.94 22.95 17.45
C ARG A 189 9.11 22.41 16.04
N SER A 190 9.48 23.30 15.12
CA SER A 190 9.90 22.94 13.77
C SER A 190 11.09 21.98 13.82
N ALA A 191 11.08 20.94 12.98
CA ALA A 191 12.18 19.97 12.83
C ALA A 191 13.58 20.62 12.61
N ARG A 192 13.61 21.89 12.18
CA ARG A 192 14.83 22.69 12.02
C ARG A 192 15.43 23.16 13.36
N SER A 193 14.65 23.34 14.43
CA SER A 193 15.18 23.70 15.76
C SER A 193 15.81 22.50 16.45
N SER A 194 15.21 21.31 16.31
CA SER A 194 15.74 20.08 16.92
C SER A 194 17.01 19.56 16.27
N ALA A 195 17.31 19.97 15.02
CA ALA A 195 18.58 19.68 14.37
C ALA A 195 19.71 20.65 14.76
N ARG A 196 19.40 21.74 15.48
CA ARG A 196 20.39 22.70 15.99
C ARG A 196 20.74 22.49 17.46
N ASP A 197 19.91 21.77 18.21
CA ASP A 197 20.25 21.37 19.57
C ASP A 197 21.09 20.08 19.50
N GLU A 198 22.36 20.21 19.85
CA GLU A 198 23.28 19.10 20.09
C GLU A 198 22.65 18.13 21.11
N PRO A 199 22.79 16.80 20.94
CA PRO A 199 22.21 15.86 21.89
C PRO A 199 22.74 16.15 23.30
N PRO A 200 21.91 16.09 24.36
CA PRO A 200 22.41 16.16 25.72
C PRO A 200 23.36 14.99 25.93
N ALA A 201 24.65 15.29 25.99
CA ALA A 201 25.63 14.35 26.49
C ALA A 201 25.17 13.92 27.89
N GLY A 202 24.94 12.62 28.07
CA GLY A 202 24.92 12.06 29.42
C GLY A 202 26.23 12.44 30.13
N PRO A 203 26.27 12.44 31.46
CA PRO A 203 27.40 12.95 32.26
C PRO A 203 28.79 12.36 31.89
N ASP A 204 28.84 11.29 31.10
CA ASP A 204 30.06 10.58 30.68
C ASP A 204 30.25 10.44 29.16
N GLY A 205 29.52 11.19 28.31
CA GLY A 205 29.74 11.18 26.85
C GLY A 205 29.40 9.86 26.13
N LYS A 206 28.56 9.01 26.72
CA LYS A 206 28.08 7.74 26.12
C LYS A 206 26.66 7.87 25.57
N PRO A 207 26.30 7.12 24.51
CA PRO A 207 24.94 7.14 23.95
C PRO A 207 23.90 6.73 24.99
N PRO A 208 22.68 7.30 24.94
CA PRO A 208 21.62 6.98 25.89
C PRO A 208 21.26 5.49 25.81
N ARG A 209 21.23 4.85 26.98
CA ARG A 209 20.85 3.45 27.15
C ARG A 209 19.42 3.39 27.66
N ASP A 210 18.63 2.47 27.11
CA ASP A 210 17.30 2.14 27.62
C ASP A 210 17.39 1.46 29.00
N GLU A 211 16.29 1.37 29.75
CA GLU A 211 16.18 0.74 31.08
C GLU A 211 16.64 -0.73 31.09
N ARG A 212 16.70 -1.36 29.90
CA ARG A 212 17.20 -2.73 29.68
C ARG A 212 18.68 -2.79 29.30
N GLY A 213 19.41 -1.68 29.35
CA GLY A 213 20.85 -1.61 29.09
C GLY A 213 21.26 -1.76 27.62
N VAL A 214 20.30 -1.68 26.69
CA VAL A 214 20.54 -1.78 25.25
C VAL A 214 20.92 -0.42 24.69
N GLU A 215 21.98 -0.39 23.88
CA GLU A 215 22.43 0.83 23.19
C GLU A 215 21.40 1.23 22.13
N VAL A 216 20.75 2.38 22.34
CA VAL A 216 19.84 2.97 21.37
C VAL A 216 20.72 3.64 20.32
N THR A 217 20.80 3.04 19.14
CA THR A 217 21.44 3.69 17.98
C THR A 217 20.51 4.82 17.52
N PRO A 218 20.93 6.10 17.61
CA PRO A 218 20.17 7.20 17.03
C PRO A 218 20.18 7.08 15.49
N PRO A 219 19.19 7.68 14.80
CA PRO A 219 19.08 7.61 13.34
C PRO A 219 20.31 8.15 12.60
#